data_AF-A0A976LN86-F1
#
_entry.id   AF-A0A976LN86-F1
#
_cell.length_a   1.000
_cell.length_b   1.000
_cell.length_c   1.000
_cell.angle_alpha   90.00
_cell.angle_beta   90.00
_cell.angle_gamma   90.00
#
_symmetry.space_group_name_H-M   'P 1'
#
loop_
_entity.id
_entity.type
_entity.pdbx_description
1 polymer ?
#
loop_
_entity_poly.entity_id
_entity_poly.type
_entity_poly.pdbx_seq_one_letter_code
_entity_poly.pdbx_strand_id
1 'polypeptide(L)'
;MGTYYIGADVHCNSIEMAIMNRGKLVKRYTIPTSISAAAGVLDSLSGKKYIAIEEGPMSGWLYRNLHQKVERFVVADPRRNKLISSDGDHDDKIDSAKLALLLAGGYLREVYHSDDERRVELKHWVSLYHDRVHDAVRHINKIRARCRMHGVTIPRKVLRQSEHRDVWLSQLKHPVLARQLLMLWIGYDATARQARMAKQQLIHLSQKYPIIGLWKQLPGIGTIRAVTIFAYLDTPWRFKRKNKLWKYCGIGLQRITSGTDKKGNPKPALLQLPRSANRVLKNAVLGAALTAINQTQSSFRDDYERMVRHGVIPSNARHTVARKLLTMMWGMWKRNCQFDPDEVEPVQQSVCVSS
;
A
#
# COMPACT_ATOMS: atom_id res chain seq x y z
N MET A 1 19.60 35.73 -0.78
CA MET A 1 19.81 34.44 -0.08
C MET A 1 20.06 33.33 -1.11
N GLY A 2 20.95 32.39 -0.83
CA GLY A 2 21.22 31.26 -1.73
C GLY A 2 20.01 30.32 -1.84
N THR A 3 19.93 29.58 -2.95
CA THR A 3 18.98 28.47 -3.11
C THR A 3 19.77 27.19 -3.30
N TYR A 4 19.52 26.21 -2.45
CA TYR A 4 20.23 24.94 -2.41
C TYR A 4 19.30 23.79 -2.74
N TYR A 5 19.74 22.95 -3.68
CA TYR A 5 19.11 21.67 -4.01
C TYR A 5 19.98 20.56 -3.48
N ILE A 6 19.41 19.68 -2.67
CA ILE A 6 20.12 18.67 -1.92
C ILE A 6 19.54 17.31 -2.33
N GLY A 7 20.39 16.42 -2.81
CA GLY A 7 20.03 15.02 -2.96
C GLY A 7 20.76 14.23 -1.88
N ALA A 8 20.07 13.28 -1.28
CA ALA A 8 20.62 12.44 -0.23
C ALA A 8 20.33 10.96 -0.47
N ASP A 9 21.40 10.17 -0.57
CA ASP A 9 21.31 8.71 -0.55
C ASP A 9 21.42 8.22 0.90
N VAL A 10 20.48 7.39 1.31
CA VAL A 10 20.26 7.04 2.72
C VAL A 10 20.55 5.55 2.91
N HIS A 11 21.59 5.25 3.67
CA HIS A 11 21.94 3.91 4.10
C HIS A 11 21.73 3.75 5.61
N CYS A 12 21.82 2.52 6.12
CA CYS A 12 21.58 2.23 7.53
C CYS A 12 22.55 2.97 8.47
N ASN A 13 23.79 3.18 8.03
CA ASN A 13 24.86 3.73 8.87
C ASN A 13 25.36 5.10 8.39
N SER A 14 25.16 5.43 7.11
CA SER A 14 25.56 6.71 6.53
C SER A 14 24.48 7.35 5.64
N ILE A 15 24.52 8.68 5.54
CA ILE A 15 23.79 9.47 4.55
C ILE A 15 24.81 10.21 3.69
N GLU A 16 24.76 10.02 2.38
CA GLU A 16 25.55 10.77 1.41
C GLU A 16 24.73 11.93 0.85
N MET A 17 25.14 13.17 1.12
CA MET A 17 24.46 14.37 0.65
C MET A 17 25.28 15.09 -0.41
N ALA A 18 24.66 15.42 -1.54
CA ALA A 18 25.19 16.33 -2.54
C ALA A 18 24.40 17.64 -2.51
N ILE A 19 25.09 18.76 -2.34
CA ILE A 19 24.48 20.09 -2.22
C ILE A 19 24.84 20.91 -3.45
N MET A 20 23.81 21.34 -4.17
CA MET A 20 23.93 22.13 -5.39
C MET A 20 23.41 23.55 -5.20
N ASN A 21 24.05 24.52 -5.83
CA ASN A 21 23.59 25.91 -5.92
C ASN A 21 23.88 26.41 -7.34
N ARG A 22 22.91 27.10 -7.96
CA ARG A 22 23.01 27.57 -9.36
C ARG A 22 23.48 26.49 -10.34
N GLY A 23 22.98 25.26 -10.19
CA GLY A 23 23.31 24.13 -11.06
C GLY A 23 24.71 23.54 -10.87
N LYS A 24 25.51 24.04 -9.92
CA LYS A 24 26.85 23.52 -9.61
C LYS A 24 26.86 22.81 -8.27
N LEU A 25 27.61 21.70 -8.19
CA LEU A 25 27.89 21.02 -6.94
C LEU A 25 28.80 21.92 -6.09
N VAL A 26 28.36 22.28 -4.88
CA VAL A 26 29.10 23.17 -3.98
C VAL A 26 29.77 22.38 -2.86
N LYS A 27 29.09 21.37 -2.32
CA LYS A 27 29.60 20.51 -1.23
C LYS A 27 29.06 19.10 -1.33
N ARG A 28 29.83 18.15 -0.80
CA ARG A 28 29.38 16.79 -0.47
C ARG A 28 29.63 16.52 1.00
N TYR A 29 28.74 15.76 1.61
CA TYR A 29 28.88 15.27 2.97
C TYR A 29 28.60 13.77 3.02
N THR A 30 29.38 13.04 3.80
CA THR A 30 29.04 11.70 4.26
C THR A 30 28.93 11.78 5.78
N ILE A 31 27.72 11.60 6.29
CA ILE A 31 27.42 11.75 7.72
C ILE A 31 26.83 10.45 8.27
N PRO A 32 26.92 10.20 9.59
CA PRO A 32 26.17 9.13 10.22
C PRO A 32 24.67 9.28 9.96
N THR A 33 23.95 8.15 9.86
CA THR A 33 22.49 8.18 9.71
C THR A 33 21.81 8.58 11.03
N SER A 34 21.79 9.89 11.31
CA SER A 34 21.17 10.49 12.48
C SER A 34 20.47 11.80 12.15
N ILE A 35 19.41 12.12 12.90
CA ILE A 35 18.69 13.38 12.74
C ILE A 35 19.59 14.57 13.06
N SER A 36 20.39 14.48 14.14
CA SER A 36 21.28 15.57 14.55
C SER A 36 22.36 15.87 13.52
N ALA A 37 22.98 14.86 12.91
CA ALA A 37 23.99 15.07 11.88
C ALA A 37 23.37 15.67 10.61
N ALA A 38 22.22 15.15 10.17
CA ALA A 38 21.51 15.68 9.00
C ALA A 38 21.04 17.13 9.23
N ALA A 39 20.49 17.41 10.42
CA ALA A 39 20.12 18.76 10.82
C ALA A 39 21.32 19.71 10.85
N GLY A 40 22.47 19.27 11.38
CA GLY A 40 23.70 20.08 11.40
C GLY A 40 24.16 20.50 10.00
N VAL A 41 24.08 19.60 9.02
CA VAL A 41 24.36 19.95 7.60
C VAL A 41 23.36 20.97 7.09
N LEU A 42 22.05 20.77 7.31
CA LEU A 42 21.01 21.69 6.85
C LEU A 42 21.09 23.07 7.52
N ASP A 43 21.46 23.13 8.79
CA ASP A 43 21.58 24.36 9.57
C ASP A 43 22.84 25.15 9.17
N SER A 44 23.88 24.48 8.64
CA SER A 44 25.09 25.13 8.11
C SER A 44 24.87 25.92 6.79
N LEU A 45 23.73 25.74 6.13
CA LEU A 45 23.41 26.40 4.85
C LEU A 45 22.49 27.60 5.06
N SER A 46 22.95 28.80 4.67
CA SER A 46 22.18 30.05 4.75
C SER A 46 21.36 30.30 3.47
N GLY A 47 20.06 30.02 3.53
CA GLY A 47 19.12 30.31 2.44
C GLY A 47 18.04 29.26 2.27
N LYS A 48 17.38 29.27 1.10
CA LYS A 48 16.31 28.34 0.76
C LYS A 48 16.89 26.95 0.48
N LYS A 49 16.28 25.93 1.08
CA LYS A 49 16.76 24.54 1.01
C LYS A 49 15.66 23.64 0.47
N TYR A 50 15.96 22.89 -0.57
CA TYR A 50 15.09 21.86 -1.13
C TYR A 50 15.86 20.55 -1.06
N ILE A 51 15.31 19.53 -0.41
CA ILE A 51 15.97 18.22 -0.27
C ILE A 51 15.14 17.11 -0.90
N ALA A 52 15.83 16.13 -1.49
CA ALA A 52 15.26 14.90 -1.98
C ALA A 52 16.01 13.68 -1.45
N ILE A 53 15.26 12.65 -1.07
CA ILE A 53 15.74 11.29 -0.80
C ILE A 53 14.92 10.29 -1.61
N GLU A 54 15.45 9.09 -1.82
CA GLU A 54 14.64 8.00 -2.37
C GLU A 54 13.72 7.37 -1.29
N GLU A 55 12.56 6.87 -1.72
CA GLU A 55 11.66 6.10 -0.86
C GLU A 55 12.36 4.83 -0.36
N GLY A 56 12.43 4.69 0.95
CA GLY A 56 13.02 3.54 1.63
C GLY A 56 12.60 3.44 3.09
N PRO A 57 13.06 2.42 3.84
CA PRO A 57 12.62 2.17 5.21
C PRO A 57 12.80 3.35 6.17
N MET A 58 13.81 4.20 5.91
CA MET A 58 14.16 5.35 6.76
C MET A 58 13.54 6.67 6.29
N SER A 59 12.92 6.68 5.11
CA SER A 59 12.45 7.90 4.47
C SER A 59 11.39 8.64 5.29
N GLY A 60 10.41 7.91 5.84
CA GLY A 60 9.38 8.50 6.70
C GLY A 60 9.93 9.05 8.02
N TRP A 61 10.96 8.40 8.60
CA TRP A 61 11.62 8.88 9.81
C TRP A 61 12.39 10.18 9.53
N LEU A 62 13.17 10.25 8.45
CA LEU A 62 13.85 11.47 8.04
C LEU A 62 12.86 12.59 7.71
N TYR A 63 11.81 12.30 6.94
CA TYR A 63 10.77 13.28 6.59
C TYR A 63 10.16 13.92 7.83
N ARG A 64 9.66 13.12 8.78
CA ARG A 64 9.02 13.66 10.00
C ARG A 64 9.93 14.58 10.80
N ASN A 65 11.22 14.24 10.89
CA ASN A 65 12.17 14.98 11.72
C ASN A 65 12.82 16.18 11.02
N LEU A 66 12.85 16.22 9.68
CA LEU A 66 13.63 17.20 8.94
C LEU A 66 12.80 18.08 8.00
N HIS A 67 11.55 17.73 7.69
CA HIS A 67 10.77 18.49 6.69
C HIS A 67 10.54 19.96 7.05
N GLN A 68 10.47 20.31 8.34
CA GLN A 68 10.32 21.69 8.81
C GLN A 68 11.62 22.52 8.71
N LYS A 69 12.78 21.90 8.47
CA LYS A 69 14.09 22.59 8.35
C LYS A 69 14.40 23.05 6.92
N VAL A 70 13.51 22.75 5.97
CA VAL A 70 13.69 22.96 4.54
C VAL A 70 12.41 23.55 3.94
N GLU A 71 12.54 24.24 2.81
CA GLU A 71 11.39 24.76 2.05
C GLU A 71 10.55 23.62 1.46
N ARG A 72 11.20 22.52 1.10
CA ARG A 72 10.53 21.32 0.61
C ARG A 72 11.39 20.08 0.88
N PHE A 73 10.76 19.05 1.42
CA PHE A 73 11.33 17.73 1.58
C PHE A 73 10.60 16.75 0.65
N VAL A 74 11.28 16.25 -0.37
CA VAL A 74 10.72 15.33 -1.36
C VAL A 74 11.23 13.93 -1.07
N VAL A 75 10.31 12.99 -0.81
CA VAL A 75 10.64 11.57 -0.90
C VAL A 75 10.25 11.09 -2.28
N ALA A 76 11.20 10.59 -3.06
CA ALA A 76 11.02 10.27 -4.47
C ALA A 76 10.71 8.78 -4.71
N ASP A 77 9.82 8.47 -5.65
CA ASP A 77 9.53 7.09 -6.09
C ASP A 77 10.70 6.55 -6.93
N PRO A 78 11.51 5.59 -6.41
CA PRO A 78 12.72 5.13 -7.10
C PRO A 78 12.42 4.48 -8.45
N ARG A 79 11.20 3.95 -8.65
CA ARG A 79 10.78 3.30 -9.91
C ARG A 79 10.71 4.28 -11.07
N ARG A 80 10.41 5.55 -10.79
CA ARG A 80 10.34 6.61 -11.78
C ARG A 80 11.69 7.25 -12.02
N ASN A 81 12.50 7.39 -10.98
CA ASN A 81 13.85 7.92 -11.11
C ASN A 81 14.71 6.99 -11.98
N LYS A 82 14.57 5.66 -11.80
CA LYS A 82 15.26 4.68 -12.64
C LYS A 82 15.00 4.91 -14.13
N LEU A 83 13.75 5.14 -14.55
CA LEU A 83 13.40 5.37 -15.97
C LEU A 83 14.07 6.59 -16.58
N ILE A 84 14.33 7.64 -15.78
CA ILE A 84 15.02 8.85 -16.25
C ILE A 84 16.54 8.63 -16.28
N SER A 85 17.06 7.79 -15.37
CA SER A 85 18.48 7.46 -15.30
C SER A 85 18.90 6.33 -16.27
N SER A 86 17.94 5.61 -16.87
CA SER A 86 18.20 4.47 -17.78
C SER A 86 18.42 4.88 -19.24
N ASP A 87 18.39 6.18 -19.58
CA ASP A 87 18.65 6.71 -20.93
C ASP A 87 20.16 6.71 -21.29
N GLY A 88 20.98 5.96 -20.54
CA GLY A 88 22.39 5.69 -20.81
C GLY A 88 22.77 4.26 -20.44
N ASP A 89 23.89 3.78 -20.98
CA ASP A 89 24.36 2.38 -20.93
C ASP A 89 24.78 1.86 -19.52
N HIS A 90 24.40 2.53 -18.44
CA HIS A 90 24.75 2.14 -17.07
C HIS A 90 23.51 2.06 -16.19
N ASP A 91 23.24 0.86 -15.67
CA ASP A 91 22.23 0.54 -14.66
C ASP A 91 22.67 1.01 -13.25
N ASP A 92 23.33 2.17 -13.18
CA ASP A 92 23.93 2.69 -11.96
C ASP A 92 22.88 3.26 -11.01
N LYS A 93 23.09 3.03 -9.72
CA LYS A 93 22.39 3.75 -8.65
C LYS A 93 22.43 5.26 -8.93
N ILE A 94 21.31 5.92 -8.68
CA ILE A 94 21.25 7.38 -8.76
C ILE A 94 22.08 7.94 -7.63
N ASP A 95 23.22 8.54 -7.95
CA ASP A 95 24.03 9.20 -6.94
C ASP A 95 23.30 10.43 -6.39
N SER A 96 23.67 10.84 -5.18
CA SER A 96 23.05 11.96 -4.48
C SER A 96 23.08 13.26 -5.32
N ALA A 97 24.06 13.45 -6.20
CA ALA A 97 24.13 14.63 -7.08
C ALA A 97 23.10 14.58 -8.22
N LYS A 98 22.92 13.43 -8.89
CA LYS A 98 21.84 13.24 -9.87
C LYS A 98 20.47 13.46 -9.22
N LEU A 99 20.26 12.99 -7.99
CA LEU A 99 19.01 13.22 -7.26
C LEU A 99 18.76 14.72 -7.00
N ALA A 100 19.79 15.48 -6.65
CA ALA A 100 19.72 16.93 -6.48
C ALA A 100 19.36 17.66 -7.80
N LEU A 101 19.94 17.22 -8.92
CA LEU A 101 19.61 17.75 -10.25
C LEU A 101 18.16 17.47 -10.65
N LEU A 102 17.68 16.24 -10.44
CA LEU A 102 16.29 15.87 -10.72
C LEU A 102 15.31 16.67 -9.86
N LEU A 103 15.66 16.96 -8.61
CA LEU A 103 14.89 17.84 -7.73
C LEU A 103 14.84 19.26 -8.29
N ALA A 104 15.99 19.83 -8.66
CA ALA A 104 16.09 21.17 -9.22
C ALA A 104 15.28 21.34 -10.51
N GLY A 105 15.25 20.30 -11.35
CA GLY A 105 14.47 20.27 -12.59
C GLY A 105 12.99 19.91 -12.40
N GLY A 106 12.54 19.56 -11.19
CA GLY A 106 11.15 19.17 -10.94
C GLY A 106 10.75 17.82 -11.54
N TYR A 107 11.71 16.95 -11.85
CA TYR A 107 11.48 15.66 -12.51
C TYR A 107 11.12 14.53 -11.53
N LEU A 108 11.24 14.77 -10.23
CA LEU A 108 10.94 13.78 -9.20
C LEU A 108 9.44 13.55 -9.01
N ARG A 109 9.07 12.28 -8.86
CA ARG A 109 7.73 11.90 -8.44
C ARG A 109 7.70 11.70 -6.93
N GLU A 110 6.96 12.58 -6.27
CA GLU A 110 6.82 12.56 -4.81
C GLU A 110 5.96 11.39 -4.31
N VAL A 111 6.45 10.73 -3.26
CA VAL A 111 5.74 9.78 -2.42
C VAL A 111 5.28 10.53 -1.17
N TYR A 112 3.98 10.46 -0.91
CA TYR A 112 3.39 11.10 0.26
C TYR A 112 3.82 10.41 1.57
N HIS A 113 4.29 11.22 2.50
CA HIS A 113 4.53 10.86 3.90
C HIS A 113 3.65 11.72 4.81
N SER A 114 3.16 11.10 5.88
CA SER A 114 2.45 11.81 6.94
C SER A 114 3.46 12.33 7.96
N ASP A 115 3.26 13.58 8.38
CA ASP A 115 3.89 14.20 9.55
C ASP A 115 3.13 13.88 10.86
N ASP A 116 1.85 13.53 10.79
CA ASP A 116 1.06 13.07 11.94
C ASP A 116 1.54 11.69 12.44
N GLU A 117 2.18 11.67 13.60
CA GLU A 117 2.70 10.45 14.23
C GLU A 117 1.61 9.43 14.55
N ARG A 118 0.39 9.87 14.88
CA ARG A 118 -0.73 8.97 15.21
C ARG A 118 -1.21 8.20 13.97
N ARG A 119 -1.13 8.83 12.80
CA ARG A 119 -1.42 8.17 11.50
C ARG A 119 -0.39 7.13 11.16
N VAL A 120 0.89 7.49 11.35
CA VAL A 120 2.03 6.60 11.11
C VAL A 120 1.96 5.38 12.03
N GLU A 121 1.73 5.60 13.33
CA GLU A 121 1.58 4.53 14.31
C GLU A 121 0.46 3.56 13.93
N LEU A 122 -0.73 4.08 13.60
CA LEU A 122 -1.85 3.24 13.16
C LEU A 122 -1.48 2.41 11.91
N LYS A 123 -0.82 3.04 10.92
CA LYS A 123 -0.40 2.37 9.69
C LYS A 123 0.64 1.28 9.94
N HIS A 124 1.54 1.47 10.90
CA HIS A 124 2.49 0.43 11.32
C HIS A 124 1.77 -0.76 11.93
N TRP A 125 0.81 -0.55 12.84
CA TRP A 125 0.01 -1.64 13.42
C TRP A 125 -0.85 -2.37 12.38
N VAL A 126 -1.43 -1.64 11.42
CA VAL A 126 -2.15 -2.24 10.29
C VAL A 126 -1.22 -3.11 9.44
N SER A 127 -0.04 -2.60 9.10
CA SER A 127 0.95 -3.35 8.30
C SER A 127 1.40 -4.61 9.04
N LEU A 128 1.75 -4.49 10.32
CA LEU A 128 2.13 -5.62 11.16
C LEU A 128 1.01 -6.67 11.23
N TYR A 129 -0.24 -6.26 11.42
CA TYR A 129 -1.39 -7.18 11.44
C TYR A 129 -1.46 -8.00 10.15
N HIS A 130 -1.42 -7.36 8.98
CA HIS A 130 -1.48 -8.06 7.70
C HIS A 130 -0.26 -8.98 7.48
N ASP A 131 0.93 -8.56 7.91
CA ASP A 131 2.14 -9.37 7.84
C ASP A 131 2.03 -10.63 8.72
N ARG A 132 1.54 -10.48 9.97
CA ARG A 132 1.35 -11.62 10.88
C ARG A 132 0.26 -12.58 10.39
N VAL A 133 -0.84 -12.06 9.83
CA VAL A 133 -1.87 -12.89 9.19
C VAL A 133 -1.27 -13.68 8.02
N HIS A 134 -0.47 -13.02 7.18
CA HIS A 134 0.17 -13.66 6.05
C HIS A 134 1.16 -14.75 6.48
N ASP A 135 1.95 -14.51 7.53
CA ASP A 135 2.85 -15.52 8.07
C ASP A 135 2.08 -16.68 8.70
N ALA A 136 0.98 -16.45 9.42
CA ALA A 136 0.12 -17.54 9.90
C ALA A 136 -0.45 -18.39 8.75
N VAL A 137 -0.87 -17.73 7.66
CA VAL A 137 -1.32 -18.44 6.43
C VAL A 137 -0.19 -19.24 5.78
N ARG A 138 1.04 -18.71 5.76
CA ARG A 138 2.21 -19.46 5.27
C ARG A 138 2.49 -20.70 6.13
N HIS A 139 2.45 -20.57 7.45
CA HIS A 139 2.66 -21.69 8.36
C HIS A 139 1.59 -22.78 8.17
N ILE A 140 0.31 -22.41 8.12
CA ILE A 140 -0.75 -23.41 7.93
C ILE A 140 -0.67 -24.09 6.56
N ASN A 141 -0.22 -23.38 5.52
CA ASN A 141 -0.01 -23.97 4.21
C ASN A 141 1.19 -24.94 4.19
N LYS A 142 2.27 -24.65 4.94
CA LYS A 142 3.39 -25.59 5.14
C LYS A 142 2.94 -26.86 5.85
N ILE A 143 2.16 -26.72 6.94
CA ILE A 143 1.57 -27.85 7.68
C ILE A 143 0.71 -28.72 6.74
N ARG A 144 -0.21 -28.09 6.00
CA ARG A 144 -1.04 -28.80 5.01
C ARG A 144 -0.24 -29.48 3.90
N ALA A 145 0.86 -28.87 3.46
CA ALA A 145 1.72 -29.47 2.45
C ALA A 145 2.43 -30.72 3.00
N ARG A 146 2.98 -30.65 4.22
CA ARG A 146 3.60 -31.80 4.89
C ARG A 146 2.62 -32.94 5.10
N CYS A 147 1.41 -32.68 5.58
CA CYS A 147 0.41 -33.73 5.73
C CYS A 147 0.03 -34.38 4.39
N ARG A 148 -0.12 -33.59 3.31
CA ARG A 148 -0.42 -34.09 1.96
C ARG A 148 0.65 -35.03 1.41
N MET A 149 1.93 -34.78 1.69
CA MET A 149 3.03 -35.68 1.27
C MET A 149 2.93 -37.09 1.86
N HIS A 150 2.21 -37.24 2.99
CA HIS A 150 2.03 -38.51 3.68
C HIS A 150 0.58 -39.03 3.63
N GLY A 151 -0.28 -38.46 2.76
CA GLY A 151 -1.68 -38.86 2.67
C GLY A 151 -2.51 -38.57 3.94
N VAL A 152 -2.02 -37.71 4.83
CA VAL A 152 -2.67 -37.39 6.10
C VAL A 152 -3.64 -36.21 5.89
N THR A 153 -4.89 -36.39 6.29
CA THR A 153 -5.86 -35.31 6.37
C THR A 153 -5.86 -34.70 7.78
N ILE A 154 -5.85 -33.37 7.86
CA ILE A 154 -5.87 -32.67 9.15
C ILE A 154 -7.33 -32.44 9.58
N PRO A 155 -7.77 -32.96 10.73
CA PRO A 155 -9.11 -32.69 11.23
C PRO A 155 -9.35 -31.20 11.47
N ARG A 156 -10.57 -30.72 11.20
CA ARG A 156 -10.93 -29.31 11.37
C ARG A 156 -10.74 -28.83 12.82
N LYS A 157 -10.98 -29.70 13.81
CA LYS A 157 -10.77 -29.41 15.24
C LYS A 157 -9.30 -29.09 15.52
N VAL A 158 -8.37 -29.94 15.08
CA VAL A 158 -6.90 -29.74 15.21
C VAL A 158 -6.42 -28.41 14.62
N LEU A 159 -6.99 -27.99 13.50
CA LEU A 159 -6.65 -26.69 12.89
C LEU A 159 -7.10 -25.50 13.74
N ARG A 160 -8.23 -25.61 14.43
CA ARG A 160 -8.89 -24.49 15.13
C ARG A 160 -8.55 -24.41 16.62
N GLN A 161 -8.30 -25.56 17.22
CA GLN A 161 -8.20 -25.79 18.66
C GLN A 161 -6.85 -26.45 18.92
N SER A 162 -5.95 -25.72 19.57
CA SER A 162 -4.58 -26.17 19.83
C SER A 162 -4.55 -27.38 20.76
N GLU A 163 -5.52 -27.48 21.67
CA GLU A 163 -5.67 -28.56 22.66
C GLU A 163 -5.85 -29.95 22.03
N HIS A 164 -6.32 -30.05 20.78
CA HIS A 164 -6.49 -31.32 20.08
C HIS A 164 -5.24 -31.76 19.30
N ARG A 165 -4.19 -30.94 19.24
CA ARG A 165 -3.03 -31.22 18.39
C ARG A 165 -2.15 -32.32 18.95
N ASP A 166 -1.88 -32.32 20.25
CA ASP A 166 -0.99 -33.32 20.85
C ASP A 166 -1.56 -34.74 20.73
N VAL A 167 -2.86 -34.89 21.02
CA VAL A 167 -3.59 -36.16 20.83
C VAL A 167 -3.59 -36.61 19.37
N TRP A 168 -3.79 -35.68 18.44
CA TRP A 168 -3.76 -36.04 17.01
C TRP A 168 -2.35 -36.42 16.55
N LEU A 169 -1.33 -35.71 17.01
CA LEU A 169 0.07 -35.98 16.66
C LEU A 169 0.54 -37.34 17.18
N SER A 170 0.10 -37.76 18.38
CA SER A 170 0.42 -39.08 18.94
C SER A 170 -0.24 -40.25 18.22
N GLN A 171 -1.37 -39.99 17.53
CA GLN A 171 -2.08 -40.98 16.72
C GLN A 171 -1.50 -41.15 15.30
N LEU A 172 -0.55 -40.30 14.88
CA LEU A 172 0.05 -40.42 13.56
C LEU A 172 0.98 -41.63 13.47
N LYS A 173 0.77 -42.47 12.45
CA LYS A 173 1.65 -43.62 12.13
C LYS A 173 3.10 -43.21 11.83
N HIS A 174 3.36 -41.94 11.53
CA HIS A 174 4.66 -41.42 11.11
C HIS A 174 5.27 -40.49 12.18
N PRO A 175 6.18 -40.97 13.05
CA PRO A 175 6.71 -40.16 14.17
C PRO A 175 7.60 -39.00 13.72
N VAL A 176 8.30 -39.11 12.58
CA VAL A 176 9.07 -38.01 12.01
C VAL A 176 8.15 -36.87 11.57
N LEU A 177 7.03 -37.20 10.90
CA LEU A 177 6.03 -36.21 10.51
C LEU A 177 5.46 -35.52 11.74
N ALA A 178 5.08 -36.27 12.78
CA ALA A 178 4.55 -35.69 14.02
C ALA A 178 5.50 -34.65 14.62
N ARG A 179 6.80 -34.95 14.73
CA ARG A 179 7.83 -34.00 15.22
C ARG A 179 7.97 -32.76 14.33
N GLN A 180 7.94 -32.92 13.01
CA GLN A 180 7.98 -31.77 12.08
C GLN A 180 6.74 -30.89 12.19
N LEU A 181 5.55 -31.50 12.28
CA LEU A 181 4.31 -30.75 12.44
C LEU A 181 4.28 -30.00 13.77
N LEU A 182 4.76 -30.60 14.87
CA LEU A 182 4.91 -29.93 16.16
C LEU A 182 5.72 -28.64 16.03
N MET A 183 6.89 -28.68 15.39
CA MET A 183 7.72 -27.49 15.16
C MET A 183 7.00 -26.42 14.31
N LEU A 184 6.27 -26.82 13.28
CA LEU A 184 5.52 -25.88 12.43
C LEU A 184 4.33 -25.26 13.17
N TRP A 185 3.69 -26.00 14.08
CA TRP A 185 2.60 -25.50 14.91
C TRP A 185 3.06 -24.41 15.87
N ILE A 186 4.26 -24.52 16.46
CA ILE A 186 4.85 -23.46 17.30
C ILE A 186 4.90 -22.13 16.52
N GLY A 187 5.39 -22.16 15.27
CA GLY A 187 5.45 -20.97 14.41
C GLY A 187 4.06 -20.44 14.02
N TYR A 188 3.11 -21.33 13.73
CA TYR A 188 1.72 -20.94 13.46
C TYR A 188 1.09 -20.24 14.66
N ASP A 189 1.22 -20.80 15.87
CA ASP A 189 0.61 -20.23 17.08
C ASP A 189 1.24 -18.90 17.47
N ALA A 190 2.57 -18.80 17.35
CA ALA A 190 3.27 -17.54 17.59
C ALA A 190 2.74 -16.43 16.66
N THR A 191 2.67 -16.69 15.35
CA THR A 191 2.20 -15.71 14.37
C THR A 191 0.70 -15.41 14.49
N ALA A 192 -0.12 -16.42 14.79
CA ALA A 192 -1.55 -16.24 15.03
C ALA A 192 -1.81 -15.40 16.29
N ARG A 193 -1.06 -15.62 17.38
CA ARG A 193 -1.11 -14.81 18.60
C ARG A 193 -0.69 -13.36 18.33
N GLN A 194 0.42 -13.15 17.63
CA GLN A 194 0.87 -11.82 17.22
C GLN A 194 -0.19 -11.09 16.38
N ALA A 195 -0.85 -11.78 15.45
CA ALA A 195 -1.94 -11.20 14.65
C ALA A 195 -3.13 -10.76 15.52
N ARG A 196 -3.49 -11.52 16.57
CA ARG A 196 -4.54 -11.13 17.52
C ARG A 196 -4.14 -9.89 18.32
N MET A 197 -2.91 -9.83 18.81
CA MET A 197 -2.37 -8.67 19.54
C MET A 197 -2.36 -7.42 18.66
N ALA A 198 -1.83 -7.52 17.44
CA ALA A 198 -1.82 -6.41 16.48
C ALA A 198 -3.24 -5.96 16.12
N LYS A 199 -4.19 -6.89 15.99
CA LYS A 199 -5.61 -6.59 15.79
C LYS A 199 -6.21 -5.80 16.94
N GLN A 200 -5.89 -6.13 18.20
CA GLN A 200 -6.38 -5.37 19.35
C GLN A 200 -5.84 -3.94 19.32
N GLN A 201 -4.54 -3.77 19.05
CA GLN A 201 -3.90 -2.46 18.98
C GLN A 201 -4.48 -1.58 17.86
N LEU A 202 -4.59 -2.10 16.64
CA LEU A 202 -5.17 -1.31 15.55
C LEU A 202 -6.64 -0.95 15.78
N ILE A 203 -7.42 -1.80 16.46
CA ILE A 203 -8.81 -1.49 16.83
C ILE A 203 -8.84 -0.36 17.87
N HIS A 204 -8.03 -0.47 18.92
CA HIS A 204 -7.94 0.55 19.95
C HIS A 204 -7.56 1.92 19.36
N LEU A 205 -6.48 1.98 18.59
CA LEU A 205 -6.04 3.21 17.94
C LEU A 205 -7.08 3.77 16.96
N SER A 206 -7.86 2.90 16.30
CA SER A 206 -8.88 3.32 15.34
C SER A 206 -10.06 4.07 15.96
N GLN A 207 -10.32 3.90 17.27
CA GLN A 207 -11.45 4.54 17.95
C GLN A 207 -11.36 6.07 17.92
N LYS A 208 -10.15 6.62 17.76
CA LYS A 208 -9.90 8.06 17.65
C LYS A 208 -10.42 8.69 16.35
N TYR A 209 -10.88 7.88 15.40
CA TYR A 209 -11.26 8.34 14.05
C TYR A 209 -12.70 7.98 13.71
N PRO A 210 -13.67 8.90 13.95
CA PRO A 210 -15.10 8.64 13.78
C PRO A 210 -15.50 8.14 12.38
N ILE A 211 -14.81 8.60 11.33
CA ILE A 211 -15.07 8.16 9.95
C ILE A 211 -14.96 6.64 9.76
N ILE A 212 -14.13 5.95 10.56
CA ILE A 212 -14.02 4.49 10.52
C ILE A 212 -15.34 3.84 10.99
N GLY A 213 -16.01 4.45 11.97
CA GLY A 213 -17.35 4.06 12.41
C GLY A 213 -18.39 4.24 11.32
N LEU A 214 -18.37 5.39 10.64
CA LEU A 214 -19.30 5.69 9.54
C LEU A 214 -19.12 4.73 8.36
N TRP A 215 -17.88 4.45 7.96
CA TRP A 215 -17.60 3.51 6.88
C TRP A 215 -18.05 2.09 7.18
N LYS A 216 -18.11 1.67 8.44
CA LYS A 216 -18.61 0.33 8.81
C LYS A 216 -20.11 0.14 8.55
N GLN A 217 -20.86 1.23 8.33
CA GLN A 217 -22.26 1.15 7.93
C GLN A 217 -22.42 0.69 6.47
N LEU A 218 -21.36 0.80 5.66
CA LEU A 218 -21.39 0.36 4.27
C LEU A 218 -21.38 -1.18 4.16
N PRO A 219 -22.19 -1.75 3.26
CA PRO A 219 -22.13 -3.15 2.85
C PRO A 219 -20.70 -3.64 2.59
N GLY A 220 -20.33 -4.75 3.23
CA GLY A 220 -19.02 -5.39 3.08
C GLY A 220 -17.83 -4.68 3.73
N ILE A 221 -18.01 -3.55 4.42
CA ILE A 221 -16.94 -2.86 5.14
C ILE A 221 -16.99 -3.19 6.64
N GLY A 222 -16.15 -4.15 7.06
CA GLY A 222 -15.89 -4.41 8.48
C GLY A 222 -14.73 -3.57 9.03
N THR A 223 -14.56 -3.57 10.36
CA THR A 223 -13.53 -2.79 11.07
C THR A 223 -12.14 -2.91 10.44
N ILE A 224 -11.66 -4.13 10.18
CA ILE A 224 -10.32 -4.33 9.61
C ILE A 224 -10.17 -3.66 8.25
N ARG A 225 -11.17 -3.77 7.36
CA ARG A 225 -11.13 -3.17 6.03
C ARG A 225 -11.20 -1.65 6.13
N ALA A 226 -12.08 -1.11 6.98
CA ALA A 226 -12.20 0.33 7.21
C ALA A 226 -10.89 0.93 7.72
N VAL A 227 -10.31 0.36 8.78
CA VAL A 227 -9.04 0.81 9.37
C VAL A 227 -7.89 0.68 8.37
N THR A 228 -7.84 -0.43 7.61
CA THR A 228 -6.81 -0.63 6.58
C THR A 228 -6.90 0.46 5.51
N ILE A 229 -8.10 0.72 4.96
CA ILE A 229 -8.29 1.74 3.93
C ILE A 229 -7.91 3.12 4.49
N PHE A 230 -8.36 3.44 5.70
CA PHE A 230 -8.05 4.70 6.37
C PHE A 230 -6.54 4.92 6.52
N ALA A 231 -5.82 3.95 7.07
CA ALA A 231 -4.39 4.06 7.35
C ALA A 231 -3.52 4.18 6.09
N TYR A 232 -3.93 3.58 4.97
CA TYR A 232 -3.17 3.70 3.71
C TYR A 232 -3.51 4.97 2.91
N LEU A 233 -4.78 5.39 2.93
CA LEU A 233 -5.19 6.63 2.27
C LEU A 233 -4.68 7.86 3.01
N ASP A 234 -4.63 7.77 4.34
CA ASP A 234 -4.13 8.75 5.29
C ASP A 234 -4.99 10.02 5.41
N THR A 235 -5.23 10.71 4.30
CA THR A 235 -6.07 11.89 4.19
C THR A 235 -6.90 11.87 2.90
N PRO A 236 -8.18 12.33 2.92
CA PRO A 236 -9.00 12.33 1.71
C PRO A 236 -8.54 13.39 0.70
N TRP A 237 -7.74 14.37 1.11
CA TRP A 237 -7.29 15.48 0.26
C TRP A 237 -6.08 15.14 -0.62
N ARG A 238 -5.47 13.97 -0.39
CA ARG A 238 -4.31 13.47 -1.17
C ARG A 238 -4.62 13.24 -2.65
N PHE A 239 -5.90 13.05 -3.00
CA PHE A 239 -6.30 12.73 -4.37
C PHE A 239 -7.11 13.87 -4.98
N LYS A 240 -6.62 14.45 -6.09
CA LYS A 240 -7.36 15.49 -6.81
C LYS A 240 -8.63 14.96 -7.51
N ARG A 241 -8.65 13.70 -7.93
CA ARG A 241 -9.75 13.07 -8.70
C ARG A 241 -9.92 11.60 -8.33
N LYS A 242 -11.14 11.07 -8.43
CA LYS A 242 -11.48 9.65 -8.16
C LYS A 242 -10.59 8.65 -8.91
N ASN A 243 -10.24 8.93 -10.17
CA ASN A 243 -9.36 8.07 -10.96
C ASN A 243 -7.96 7.89 -10.36
N LYS A 244 -7.42 8.90 -9.65
CA LYS A 244 -6.12 8.80 -8.98
C LYS A 244 -6.21 7.92 -7.74
N LEU A 245 -7.30 8.06 -6.97
CA LEU A 245 -7.62 7.18 -5.84
C LEU A 245 -7.75 5.72 -6.30
N TRP A 246 -8.52 5.46 -7.35
CA TRP A 246 -8.70 4.09 -7.86
C TRP A 246 -7.39 3.45 -8.30
N LYS A 247 -6.53 4.22 -9.00
CA LYS A 247 -5.19 3.76 -9.40
C LYS A 247 -4.30 3.45 -8.19
N TYR A 248 -4.33 4.31 -7.17
CA TYR A 248 -3.60 4.08 -5.91
C TYR A 248 -4.04 2.79 -5.21
N CYS A 249 -5.35 2.54 -5.15
CA CYS A 249 -5.92 1.31 -4.58
C CYS A 249 -5.81 0.07 -5.50
N GLY A 250 -5.19 0.20 -6.68
CA GLY A 250 -4.96 -0.93 -7.57
C GLY A 250 -6.19 -1.45 -8.34
N ILE A 251 -7.28 -0.69 -8.35
CA ILE A 251 -8.56 -1.04 -9.00
C ILE A 251 -8.92 -0.10 -10.17
N GLY A 252 -8.20 1.00 -10.34
CA GLY A 252 -8.37 1.93 -11.47
C GLY A 252 -7.58 1.49 -12.70
N LEU A 253 -8.14 1.69 -13.89
CA LEU A 253 -7.44 1.38 -15.14
C LEU A 253 -6.35 2.42 -15.42
N GLN A 254 -5.21 1.96 -15.91
CA GLN A 254 -4.13 2.77 -16.47
C GLN A 254 -4.06 2.56 -17.98
N ARG A 255 -3.87 3.67 -18.69
CA ARG A 255 -3.63 3.69 -20.13
C ARG A 255 -2.16 3.36 -20.35
N ILE A 256 -1.89 2.32 -21.13
CA ILE A 256 -0.56 2.03 -21.66
C ILE A 256 -0.59 2.30 -23.15
N THR A 257 0.22 3.26 -23.55
CA THR A 257 0.65 3.45 -24.93
C THR A 257 2.00 2.76 -25.06
N SER A 258 2.08 1.69 -25.84
CA SER A 258 3.34 1.02 -26.12
C SER A 258 3.49 0.81 -27.62
N GLY A 259 4.45 1.52 -28.20
CA GLY A 259 4.94 1.31 -29.56
C GLY A 259 4.06 1.86 -30.67
N THR A 260 4.69 1.95 -31.83
CA THR A 260 4.04 2.07 -33.12
C THR A 260 3.72 0.67 -33.66
N ASP A 261 2.70 0.55 -34.50
CA ASP A 261 2.48 -0.66 -35.29
C ASP A 261 3.61 -0.84 -36.33
N LYS A 262 3.57 -1.92 -37.10
CA LYS A 262 4.55 -2.16 -38.18
C LYS A 262 4.54 -1.08 -39.27
N LYS A 263 3.53 -0.19 -39.28
CA LYS A 263 3.33 0.91 -40.23
C LYS A 263 3.67 2.28 -39.63
N GLY A 264 4.21 2.34 -38.40
CA GLY A 264 4.56 3.61 -37.75
C GLY A 264 3.40 4.32 -37.05
N ASN A 265 2.19 3.74 -37.00
CA ASN A 265 1.05 4.38 -36.33
C ASN A 265 1.07 4.10 -34.82
N PRO A 266 0.73 5.07 -33.96
CA PRO A 266 0.60 4.83 -32.52
C PRO A 266 -0.40 3.72 -32.26
N LYS A 267 0.00 2.65 -31.55
CA LYS A 267 -0.94 1.59 -31.19
C LYS A 267 -2.07 2.16 -30.32
N PRO A 268 -3.32 1.68 -30.50
CA PRO A 268 -4.42 2.06 -29.64
C PRO A 268 -4.06 1.71 -28.20
N ALA A 269 -4.25 2.69 -27.33
CA ALA A 269 -3.77 2.55 -25.97
C ALA A 269 -4.59 1.51 -25.21
N LEU A 270 -3.91 0.53 -24.62
CA LEU A 270 -4.54 -0.53 -23.86
C LEU A 270 -4.87 -0.04 -22.45
N LEU A 271 -6.05 -0.40 -21.96
CA LEU A 271 -6.43 -0.19 -20.57
C LEU A 271 -6.11 -1.44 -19.77
N GLN A 272 -5.24 -1.32 -18.78
CA GLN A 272 -4.96 -2.42 -17.85
C GLN A 272 -5.01 -1.96 -16.39
N LEU A 273 -5.12 -2.90 -15.46
CA LEU A 273 -4.93 -2.59 -14.04
C LEU A 273 -3.44 -2.34 -13.74
N PRO A 274 -3.12 -1.44 -12.79
CA PRO A 274 -1.75 -1.22 -12.35
C PRO A 274 -1.19 -2.49 -11.72
N ARG A 275 -0.05 -2.95 -12.23
CA ARG A 275 0.70 -4.09 -11.67
C ARG A 275 1.34 -3.75 -10.33
N SER A 276 1.88 -2.53 -10.21
CA SER A 276 2.60 -2.04 -9.03
C SER A 276 1.69 -1.24 -8.11
N ALA A 277 0.74 -1.93 -7.46
CA ALA A 277 -0.16 -1.34 -6.46
C ALA A 277 -0.05 -2.04 -5.11
N ASN A 278 -0.45 -1.37 -4.03
CA ASN A 278 -0.46 -1.98 -2.70
C ASN A 278 -1.51 -3.12 -2.65
N ARG A 279 -1.04 -4.37 -2.52
CA ARG A 279 -1.89 -5.57 -2.55
C ARG A 279 -2.83 -5.65 -1.35
N VAL A 280 -2.39 -5.20 -0.18
CA VAL A 280 -3.22 -5.17 1.04
C VAL A 280 -4.43 -4.26 0.83
N LEU A 281 -4.18 -3.04 0.36
CA LEU A 281 -5.24 -2.07 0.07
C LEU A 281 -6.17 -2.57 -1.05
N LYS A 282 -5.62 -3.11 -2.14
CA LYS A 282 -6.40 -3.69 -3.24
C LYS A 282 -7.31 -4.82 -2.76
N ASN A 283 -6.78 -5.73 -1.95
CA ASN A 283 -7.54 -6.86 -1.41
C ASN A 283 -8.59 -6.41 -0.40
N ALA A 284 -8.33 -5.37 0.40
CA ALA A 284 -9.32 -4.80 1.32
C ALA A 284 -10.54 -4.26 0.54
N VAL A 285 -10.30 -3.50 -0.53
CA VAL A 285 -11.37 -2.91 -1.36
C VAL A 285 -12.11 -3.97 -2.18
N LEU A 286 -11.39 -4.87 -2.86
CA LEU A 286 -12.04 -5.95 -3.64
C LEU A 286 -12.76 -6.96 -2.74
N GLY A 287 -12.23 -7.25 -1.56
CA GLY A 287 -12.87 -8.09 -0.57
C GLY A 287 -14.15 -7.45 -0.03
N ALA A 288 -14.16 -6.14 0.18
CA ALA A 288 -15.36 -5.40 0.57
C ALA A 288 -16.44 -5.48 -0.50
N ALA A 289 -16.08 -5.21 -1.75
CA ALA A 289 -16.99 -5.33 -2.89
C ALA A 289 -17.58 -6.73 -3.02
N LEU A 290 -16.74 -7.78 -2.90
CA LEU A 290 -17.21 -9.16 -2.95
C LEU A 290 -18.21 -9.47 -1.82
N THR A 291 -17.95 -9.00 -0.60
CA THR A 291 -18.91 -9.17 0.49
C THR A 291 -20.20 -8.40 0.23
N ALA A 292 -20.13 -7.16 -0.26
CA ALA A 292 -21.30 -6.33 -0.57
C ALA A 292 -22.19 -6.94 -1.66
N ILE A 293 -21.59 -7.57 -2.68
CA ILE A 293 -22.31 -8.26 -3.77
C ILE A 293 -23.02 -9.52 -3.26
N ASN A 294 -22.45 -10.19 -2.26
CA ASN A 294 -23.02 -11.43 -1.71
C ASN A 294 -24.06 -11.18 -0.61
N GLN A 295 -24.31 -9.92 -0.23
CA GLN A 295 -25.34 -9.58 0.75
C GLN A 295 -26.72 -9.52 0.08
N THR A 296 -27.76 -9.99 0.78
CA THR A 296 -29.10 -10.19 0.22
C THR A 296 -29.84 -8.90 -0.10
N GLN A 297 -29.66 -7.85 0.71
CA GLN A 297 -30.28 -6.54 0.54
C GLN A 297 -29.18 -5.48 0.36
N SER A 298 -28.69 -5.31 -0.86
CA SER A 298 -27.55 -4.45 -1.16
C SER A 298 -27.67 -3.89 -2.56
N SER A 299 -27.76 -2.57 -2.70
CA SER A 299 -27.78 -1.91 -4.02
C SER A 299 -26.54 -2.23 -4.86
N PHE A 300 -25.42 -2.58 -4.22
CA PHE A 300 -24.22 -3.07 -4.91
C PHE A 300 -24.40 -4.43 -5.58
N ARG A 301 -25.24 -5.30 -4.99
CA ARG A 301 -25.60 -6.58 -5.59
C ARG A 301 -26.43 -6.35 -6.84
N ASP A 302 -27.44 -5.48 -6.76
CA ASP A 302 -28.32 -5.17 -7.88
C ASP A 302 -27.54 -4.59 -9.07
N ASP A 303 -26.63 -3.65 -8.79
CA ASP A 303 -25.71 -3.12 -9.80
C ASP A 303 -24.83 -4.20 -10.44
N TYR A 304 -24.27 -5.10 -9.62
CA TYR A 304 -23.43 -6.19 -10.09
C TYR A 304 -24.21 -7.14 -11.00
N GLU A 305 -25.36 -7.62 -10.54
CA GLU A 305 -26.20 -8.55 -11.29
C GLU A 305 -26.72 -7.91 -12.58
N ARG A 306 -27.13 -6.64 -12.55
CA ARG A 306 -27.52 -5.89 -13.74
C ARG A 306 -26.39 -5.86 -14.77
N MET A 307 -25.16 -5.51 -14.36
CA MET A 307 -24.01 -5.49 -15.27
C MET A 307 -23.71 -6.86 -15.88
N VAL A 308 -23.76 -7.93 -15.07
CA VAL A 308 -23.51 -9.30 -15.54
C VAL A 308 -24.62 -9.75 -16.51
N ARG A 309 -25.89 -9.43 -16.22
CA ARG A 309 -27.02 -9.69 -17.13
C ARG A 309 -26.85 -8.98 -18.48
N HIS A 310 -26.25 -7.80 -18.52
CA HIS A 310 -25.92 -7.07 -19.75
C HIS A 310 -24.58 -7.47 -20.38
N GLY A 311 -24.02 -8.64 -20.03
CA GLY A 311 -22.83 -9.20 -20.70
C GLY A 311 -21.48 -8.69 -20.19
N VAL A 312 -21.45 -7.89 -19.11
CA VAL A 312 -20.17 -7.48 -18.50
C VAL A 312 -19.54 -8.68 -17.78
N ILE A 313 -18.26 -8.95 -18.08
CA ILE A 313 -17.49 -10.01 -17.41
C ILE A 313 -17.58 -9.85 -15.88
N PRO A 314 -17.89 -10.92 -15.11
CA PRO A 314 -18.06 -10.87 -13.65
C PRO A 314 -16.91 -10.18 -12.90
N SER A 315 -15.66 -10.41 -13.32
CA SER A 315 -14.50 -9.74 -12.73
C SER A 315 -14.52 -8.22 -12.94
N ASN A 316 -14.92 -7.75 -14.12
CA ASN A 316 -15.02 -6.33 -14.43
C ASN A 316 -16.18 -5.67 -13.68
N ALA A 317 -17.33 -6.34 -13.61
CA ALA A 317 -18.47 -5.89 -12.81
C ALA A 317 -18.08 -5.72 -11.33
N ARG A 318 -17.33 -6.66 -10.76
CA ARG A 318 -16.79 -6.56 -9.39
C ARG A 318 -15.85 -5.36 -9.21
N HIS A 319 -14.99 -5.08 -10.18
CA HIS A 319 -14.13 -3.89 -10.13
C HIS A 319 -14.92 -2.58 -10.20
N THR A 320 -16.02 -2.55 -10.98
CA THR A 320 -16.91 -1.39 -11.01
C THR A 320 -17.58 -1.16 -9.66
N VAL A 321 -18.12 -2.20 -9.03
CA VAL A 321 -18.67 -2.12 -7.66
C VAL A 321 -17.61 -1.64 -6.66
N ALA A 322 -16.39 -2.18 -6.75
CA ALA A 322 -15.28 -1.77 -5.89
C ALA A 322 -14.93 -0.28 -6.03
N ARG A 323 -14.94 0.26 -7.26
CA ARG A 323 -14.72 1.70 -7.52
C ARG A 323 -15.87 2.54 -6.97
N LYS A 324 -17.12 2.08 -7.11
CA LYS A 324 -18.30 2.75 -6.56
C LYS A 324 -18.20 2.86 -5.04
N LEU A 325 -17.98 1.73 -4.36
CA LEU A 325 -17.82 1.64 -2.91
C LEU A 325 -16.69 2.56 -2.40
N LEU A 326 -15.52 2.50 -3.04
CA LEU A 326 -14.37 3.34 -2.66
C LEU A 326 -14.64 4.84 -2.88
N THR A 327 -15.39 5.20 -3.93
CA THR A 327 -15.75 6.60 -4.22
C THR A 327 -16.74 7.13 -3.17
N MET A 328 -17.71 6.32 -2.74
CA MET A 328 -18.62 6.67 -1.66
C MET A 328 -17.88 6.85 -0.33
N MET A 329 -17.02 5.90 0.06
CA MET A 329 -16.17 6.04 1.25
C MET A 329 -15.37 7.36 1.22
N TRP A 330 -14.80 7.70 0.07
CA TRP A 330 -14.03 8.93 -0.10
C TRP A 330 -14.89 10.19 -0.01
N GLY A 331 -16.10 10.17 -0.59
CA GLY A 331 -17.09 11.26 -0.47
C GLY A 331 -17.56 11.46 0.98
N MET A 332 -17.89 10.37 1.67
CA MET A 332 -18.25 10.39 3.10
C MET A 332 -17.13 10.99 3.94
N TRP A 333 -15.87 10.68 3.64
CA TRP A 333 -14.74 11.21 4.39
C TRP A 333 -14.51 12.71 4.16
N LYS A 334 -14.70 13.19 2.93
CA LYS A 334 -14.59 14.64 2.64
C LYS A 334 -15.71 15.46 3.28
N ARG A 335 -16.94 14.93 3.30
CA ARG A 335 -18.13 15.58 3.86
C ARG A 335 -18.32 15.34 5.35
N ASN A 336 -17.59 14.38 5.93
CA ASN A 336 -17.80 13.84 7.27
C ASN A 336 -19.28 13.44 7.52
N CYS A 337 -19.88 12.76 6.55
CA CYS A 337 -21.31 12.40 6.55
C CYS A 337 -21.54 10.89 6.67
N GLN A 338 -22.74 10.51 7.11
CA GLN A 338 -23.19 9.12 7.14
C GLN A 338 -23.49 8.60 5.72
N PHE A 339 -23.63 7.29 5.60
CA PHE A 339 -24.05 6.67 4.35
C PHE A 339 -25.56 6.80 4.21
N ASP A 340 -25.99 7.37 3.08
CA ASP A 340 -27.38 7.39 2.66
C ASP A 340 -27.57 6.39 1.50
N PRO A 341 -28.39 5.33 1.67
CA PRO A 341 -28.70 4.36 0.61
C PRO A 341 -29.37 4.99 -0.62
N ASP A 342 -30.01 6.15 -0.49
CA ASP A 342 -30.80 6.79 -1.54
C ASP A 342 -30.00 7.83 -2.35
N GLU A 343 -28.87 8.35 -1.83
CA GLU A 343 -27.93 9.23 -2.56
C GLU A 343 -27.05 8.48 -3.58
N VAL A 344 -27.27 7.18 -3.78
CA VAL A 344 -26.39 6.36 -4.60
C VAL A 344 -26.61 6.66 -6.09
N GLU A 345 -25.91 7.69 -6.61
CA GLU A 345 -25.96 8.04 -8.03
C GLU A 345 -25.73 6.80 -8.91
N PRO A 346 -26.58 6.59 -9.94
CA PRO A 346 -26.37 5.51 -10.89
C PRO A 346 -25.01 5.71 -11.55
N VAL A 347 -24.20 4.65 -11.56
CA VAL A 347 -22.90 4.66 -12.24
C VAL A 347 -23.18 4.91 -13.72
N GLN A 348 -22.95 6.15 -14.18
CA GLN A 348 -22.96 6.45 -15.61
C GLN A 348 -22.00 5.47 -16.28
N GLN A 349 -22.58 4.59 -17.10
CA GLN A 349 -21.84 3.64 -17.91
C GLN A 349 -20.96 4.45 -18.87
N SER A 350 -19.67 4.56 -18.58
CA SER A 350 -18.70 4.80 -19.66
C SER A 350 -18.61 3.48 -20.42
N VAL A 351 -19.57 3.29 -21.32
CA VAL A 351 -19.62 2.23 -22.32
C VAL A 351 -18.39 2.42 -23.20
N CYS A 352 -17.33 1.64 -22.97
CA CYS A 352 -16.34 1.38 -24.00
C CYS A 352 -16.89 0.22 -24.84
N VAL A 353 -17.83 0.54 -25.73
CA VAL A 353 -18.10 -0.26 -26.92
C VAL A 353 -17.15 0.28 -27.98
N SER A 354 -16.13 -0.51 -28.29
CA SER A 354 -15.37 -0.37 -29.52
C SER A 354 -16.04 -1.26 -30.55
N SER A 355 -16.73 -0.64 -31.50
CA SER A 355 -17.01 -1.21 -32.82
C SER A 355 -15.71 -1.52 -33.57
#